data_AF-A0A260ZWG5-F1
#
_entry.id   AF-A0A260ZWG5-F1
#
_cell.length_a   1.000
_cell.length_b   1.000
_cell.length_c   1.000
_cell.angle_alpha   90.00
_cell.angle_beta   90.00
_cell.angle_gamma   90.00
#
_symmetry.space_group_name_H-M   'P 1'
#
loop_
_entity.id
_entity.type
_entity.pdbx_description
1 polymer ?
#
loop_
_entity_poly.entity_id
_entity_poly.type
_entity_poly.pdbx_seq_one_letter_code
_entity_poly.pdbx_strand_id
1 'polypeptide(L)'
;MSSRTPATFNPNSPIKPEHYMNQLIRIVQGMAPSATQKQWKRFGITARNIELSHNYLIEEATNRYMELRLQKSQKELKCLLDQVEKKKVEIANIQTEINTHGSSLF
;
A
#
# COMPACT_ATOMS: atom_id res chain seq x y z
N MET A 1 33.38 3.77 -26.90
CA MET A 1 32.05 3.81 -26.29
C MET A 1 32.23 3.85 -24.78
N SER A 2 31.61 4.79 -24.07
CA SER A 2 31.80 4.95 -22.62
C SER A 2 31.18 3.76 -21.88
N SER A 3 31.98 3.03 -21.13
CA SER A 3 31.64 1.78 -20.40
C SER A 3 30.94 2.03 -19.06
N ARG A 4 30.30 3.19 -18.86
CA ARG A 4 29.70 3.51 -17.56
C ARG A 4 28.45 2.67 -17.33
N THR A 5 28.48 1.89 -16.26
CA THR A 5 27.33 1.16 -15.73
C THR A 5 26.17 2.13 -15.50
N PRO A 6 24.94 1.78 -15.91
CA PRO A 6 23.75 2.57 -15.66
C PRO A 6 23.60 2.92 -14.17
N ALA A 7 23.06 4.10 -13.88
CA ALA A 7 22.77 4.49 -12.51
C ALA A 7 21.72 3.53 -11.94
N THR A 8 21.99 2.98 -10.75
CA THR A 8 21.02 2.16 -10.02
C THR A 8 19.99 3.04 -9.31
N PHE A 9 18.77 2.53 -9.15
CA PHE A 9 17.74 3.25 -8.41
C PHE A 9 18.13 3.41 -6.94
N ASN A 10 18.07 4.65 -6.44
CA ASN A 10 18.28 4.98 -5.03
C ASN A 10 16.98 5.57 -4.45
N PRO A 11 16.28 4.86 -3.53
CA PRO A 11 15.04 5.36 -2.94
C PRO A 11 15.26 6.60 -2.06
N ASN A 12 16.47 6.81 -1.51
CA ASN A 12 16.79 7.97 -0.66
C ASN A 12 17.11 9.23 -1.47
N SER A 13 17.35 9.09 -2.76
CA SER A 13 17.61 10.20 -3.69
C SER A 13 17.07 9.80 -5.07
N PRO A 14 15.74 9.72 -5.22
CA PRO A 14 15.14 9.20 -6.43
C PRO A 14 15.39 10.14 -7.61
N ILE A 15 15.96 9.59 -8.67
CA ILE A 15 16.03 10.25 -9.97
C ILE A 15 14.70 10.02 -10.69
N LYS A 16 14.23 11.00 -11.46
CA LYS A 16 12.96 10.88 -12.18
C LYS A 16 12.97 9.75 -13.21
N PRO A 17 11.82 9.09 -13.48
CA PRO A 17 11.72 7.98 -14.44
C PRO A 17 12.28 8.28 -15.84
N GLU A 18 12.16 9.52 -16.32
CA GLU A 18 12.64 9.93 -17.64
C GLU A 18 14.15 9.74 -17.79
N HIS A 19 14.90 9.85 -16.69
CA HIS A 19 16.34 9.61 -16.69
C HIS A 19 16.67 8.15 -17.03
N TYR A 20 16.02 7.20 -16.36
CA TYR A 20 16.21 5.77 -16.60
C TYR A 20 15.72 5.38 -18.00
N MET A 21 14.62 5.97 -18.45
CA MET A 21 14.10 5.77 -19.80
C MET A 21 15.10 6.24 -20.88
N ASN A 22 15.72 7.42 -20.70
CA ASN A 22 16.74 7.92 -21.59
C ASN A 22 18.05 7.11 -21.56
N GLN A 23 18.38 6.48 -20.42
CA GLN A 23 19.50 5.53 -20.37
C GLN A 23 19.18 4.24 -21.13
N LEU A 24 17.98 3.69 -20.92
CA LEU A 24 17.51 2.49 -21.61
C LEU A 24 17.52 2.68 -23.12
N ILE A 25 16.99 3.80 -23.62
CA ILE A 25 17.01 4.13 -25.05
C ILE A 25 18.45 4.12 -25.59
N ARG A 26 19.39 4.77 -24.91
CA ARG A 26 20.80 4.83 -25.34
C ARG A 26 21.47 3.45 -25.39
N ILE A 27 21.21 2.60 -24.39
CA ILE A 27 21.77 1.23 -24.34
C ILE A 27 21.22 0.41 -25.50
N VAL A 28 19.89 0.39 -25.67
CA VAL A 28 19.26 -0.38 -26.73
C VAL A 28 19.72 0.14 -28.10
N GLN A 29 19.95 1.45 -28.27
CA GLN A 29 20.43 2.02 -29.53
C GLN A 29 21.83 1.53 -29.87
N GLY A 30 22.69 1.35 -28.86
CA GLY A 30 24.00 0.72 -29.04
C GLY A 30 23.92 -0.77 -29.36
N MET A 31 22.91 -1.49 -28.85
CA MET A 31 22.74 -2.93 -29.09
C MET A 31 22.03 -3.25 -30.42
N ALA A 32 21.13 -2.40 -30.86
CA ALA A 32 20.33 -2.57 -32.08
C ALA A 32 20.46 -1.32 -32.99
N PRO A 33 21.67 -1.03 -33.52
CA PRO A 33 21.92 0.18 -34.30
C PRO A 33 21.16 0.22 -35.64
N SER A 34 20.77 -0.95 -36.16
CA SER A 34 20.00 -1.11 -37.39
C SER A 34 18.47 -1.13 -37.17
N ALA A 35 18.00 -0.94 -35.93
CA ALA A 35 16.59 -0.91 -35.64
C ALA A 35 15.90 0.28 -36.34
N THR A 36 14.83 -0.03 -37.06
CA THR A 36 13.98 0.96 -37.74
C THR A 36 13.25 1.85 -36.74
N GLN A 37 12.84 3.05 -37.17
CA GLN A 37 12.04 3.96 -36.36
C GLN A 37 10.73 3.31 -35.84
N LYS A 38 10.15 2.38 -36.61
CA LYS A 38 8.96 1.62 -36.21
C LYS A 38 9.26 0.67 -35.04
N GLN A 39 10.42 0.00 -35.05
CA GLN A 39 10.87 -0.84 -33.93
C GLN A 39 11.14 0.00 -32.68
N TRP A 40 11.76 1.16 -32.83
CA TRP A 40 11.96 2.12 -31.73
C TRP A 40 10.65 2.60 -31.10
N LYS A 41 9.67 2.95 -31.93
CA LYS A 41 8.35 3.37 -31.45
C LYS A 41 7.65 2.25 -30.67
N ARG A 42 7.70 1.02 -31.18
CA ARG A 42 7.16 -0.17 -30.48
C ARG A 42 7.83 -0.39 -29.13
N PHE A 43 9.15 -0.32 -29.08
CA PHE A 43 9.91 -0.43 -27.84
C PHE A 43 9.50 0.63 -26.81
N GLY A 44 9.43 1.90 -27.22
CA GLY A 44 9.01 3.00 -26.34
C GLY A 44 7.61 2.81 -25.77
N ILE A 45 6.66 2.33 -26.58
CA ILE A 45 5.30 2.00 -26.13
C ILE A 45 5.34 0.86 -25.10
N THR A 46 6.08 -0.23 -25.36
CA THR A 46 6.19 -1.35 -24.42
C THR A 46 6.80 -0.92 -23.09
N ALA A 47 7.87 -0.12 -23.10
CA ALA A 47 8.49 0.41 -21.89
C ALA A 47 7.52 1.30 -21.09
N ARG A 48 6.76 2.17 -21.76
CA ARG A 48 5.73 2.99 -21.11
C ARG A 48 4.59 2.15 -20.52
N ASN A 49 4.17 1.10 -21.21
CA ASN A 49 3.14 0.19 -20.69
C ASN A 49 3.61 -0.55 -19.43
N ILE A 50 4.88 -0.95 -19.37
CA ILE A 50 5.48 -1.56 -18.17
C ILE A 50 5.45 -0.56 -17.00
N GLU A 51 5.88 0.69 -17.23
CA GLU A 51 5.85 1.74 -16.21
C GLU A 51 4.43 1.99 -15.68
N LEU A 52 3.46 2.15 -16.57
CA LEU A 52 2.06 2.37 -16.21
C LEU A 52 1.46 1.16 -15.46
N SER A 53 1.77 -0.06 -15.90
CA SER A 53 1.33 -1.28 -15.25
C SER A 53 1.89 -1.41 -13.83
N HIS A 54 3.16 -1.08 -13.61
CA HIS A 54 3.73 -1.07 -12.27
C HIS A 54 3.08 -0.03 -11.37
N ASN A 55 2.88 1.21 -11.86
CA ASN A 55 2.22 2.25 -11.07
C ASN A 55 0.81 1.84 -10.65
N TYR A 56 0.03 1.26 -11.58
CA TYR A 56 -1.30 0.75 -11.29
C TYR A 56 -1.27 -0.36 -10.21
N LEU A 57 -0.40 -1.36 -10.36
CA LEU A 57 -0.31 -2.47 -9.41
C LEU A 57 0.16 -2.03 -8.02
N ILE A 58 1.05 -1.02 -7.93
CA ILE A 58 1.48 -0.44 -6.65
C ILE A 58 0.31 0.27 -5.97
N GLU A 59 -0.46 1.05 -6.72
CA GLU A 59 -1.65 1.73 -6.21
C GLU A 59 -2.71 0.73 -5.73
N GLU A 60 -3.00 -0.29 -6.54
CA GLU A 60 -3.93 -1.36 -6.20
C GLU A 60 -3.49 -2.11 -4.93
N ALA A 61 -2.22 -2.50 -4.84
CA ALA A 61 -1.67 -3.16 -3.65
C ALA A 61 -1.74 -2.27 -2.41
N THR A 62 -1.48 -0.97 -2.55
CA THR A 62 -1.55 0.00 -1.45
C THR A 62 -2.99 0.16 -0.96
N ASN A 63 -3.94 0.31 -1.88
CA ASN A 63 -5.36 0.42 -1.57
C ASN A 63 -5.86 -0.85 -0.87
N ARG A 64 -5.49 -2.03 -1.40
CA ARG A 64 -5.86 -3.31 -0.80
C ARG A 64 -5.29 -3.49 0.61
N TYR A 65 -4.04 -3.08 0.84
CA TYR A 65 -3.43 -3.09 2.16
C TYR A 65 -4.19 -2.18 3.15
N MET A 66 -4.54 -0.97 2.73
CA MET A 66 -5.31 -0.04 3.57
C MET A 66 -6.70 -0.60 3.91
N GLU A 67 -7.39 -1.21 2.94
CA GLU A 67 -8.70 -1.84 3.15
C GLU A 67 -8.62 -2.96 4.19
N LEU A 68 -7.66 -3.88 4.06
CA LEU A 68 -7.45 -4.98 5.00
C LEU A 68 -7.12 -4.46 6.41
N ARG A 69 -6.28 -3.42 6.50
CA ARG A 69 -5.94 -2.80 7.78
C ARG A 69 -7.18 -2.18 8.43
N LEU A 70 -8.01 -1.48 7.67
CA LEU A 70 -9.25 -0.90 8.16
C LEU A 70 -10.22 -1.97 8.65
N GLN A 71 -10.42 -3.04 7.88
CA GLN A 71 -11.28 -4.17 8.27
C GLN A 71 -10.81 -4.82 9.57
N LYS A 72 -9.49 -5.00 9.74
CA LYS A 72 -8.92 -5.52 10.98
C LYS A 72 -9.22 -4.60 12.17
N SER A 73 -8.96 -3.30 12.03
CA SER A 73 -9.25 -2.32 13.08
C SER A 73 -10.75 -2.26 13.43
N GLN A 74 -11.64 -2.35 12.45
CA GLN A 74 -13.09 -2.38 12.67
C GLN A 74 -13.51 -3.62 13.48
N LYS A 75 -12.93 -4.80 13.16
CA LYS A 75 -13.22 -6.05 13.89
C LYS A 75 -12.75 -5.97 15.34
N GLU A 76 -11.56 -5.43 15.58
CA GLU A 76 -11.01 -5.22 16.93
C GLU A 76 -11.89 -4.25 17.73
N LEU A 77 -12.28 -3.12 17.12
CA LEU A 77 -13.16 -2.13 17.76
C LEU A 77 -14.52 -2.73 18.13
N LYS A 78 -15.12 -3.52 17.24
CA LYS A 78 -16.38 -4.21 17.53
C LYS A 78 -16.26 -5.14 18.74
N CYS A 79 -15.20 -5.92 18.80
CA CYS A 79 -14.96 -6.83 19.94
C CYS A 79 -14.81 -6.06 21.26
N LEU A 80 -14.11 -4.92 21.25
CA LEU A 80 -13.97 -4.07 22.42
C LEU A 80 -15.31 -3.44 22.84
N LEU A 81 -16.12 -3.00 21.88
CA LEU A 81 -17.46 -2.47 22.16
C LEU A 81 -18.35 -3.54 22.82
N ASP A 82 -18.34 -4.77 22.30
CA ASP A 82 -19.10 -5.88 22.89
C ASP A 82 -18.67 -6.18 24.34
N GLN A 83 -17.36 -6.09 24.63
CA GLN A 83 -16.83 -6.27 25.98
C GLN A 83 -17.26 -5.14 26.93
N VAL A 84 -17.25 -3.89 26.46
CA VAL A 84 -17.69 -2.74 27.25
C VAL A 84 -19.18 -2.85 27.57
N GLU A 85 -20.01 -3.21 26.60
CA GLU A 85 -21.45 -3.34 26.82
C GLU A 85 -21.75 -4.47 27.82
N LYS A 86 -21.04 -5.60 27.73
CA LYS A 86 -21.16 -6.69 28.71
C LYS A 86 -20.82 -6.21 30.13
N LYS A 87 -19.70 -5.51 30.30
CA LYS A 87 -19.29 -4.96 31.60
C LYS A 87 -20.31 -3.95 32.15
N LYS A 88 -20.91 -3.15 31.28
CA LYS A 88 -21.96 -2.19 31.68
C LYS A 88 -23.19 -2.91 32.26
N VAL A 89 -23.60 -4.01 31.65
CA VAL A 89 -24.69 -4.86 32.17
C VAL A 89 -24.31 -5.49 33.52
N GLU A 90 -23.09 -6.03 33.64
CA GLU A 90 -22.60 -6.60 34.90
C GLU A 90 -22.59 -5.55 36.03
N ILE A 91 -22.13 -4.34 35.76
CA ILE A 91 -22.14 -3.23 36.72
C ILE A 91 -23.58 -2.86 37.13
N ALA A 92 -24.52 -2.81 36.17
CA ALA A 92 -25.93 -2.52 36.46
C ALA A 92 -26.56 -3.58 37.38
N ASN A 93 -26.23 -4.85 37.16
CA ASN A 93 -26.69 -5.94 38.02
C ASN A 93 -26.12 -5.82 39.45
N ILE A 94 -24.80 -5.60 39.58
CA ILE A 94 -24.15 -5.40 40.88
C ILE A 94 -24.77 -4.21 41.63
N GLN A 95 -25.02 -3.10 40.93
CA GLN A 95 -25.65 -1.91 41.53
C GLN A 95 -27.07 -2.22 42.04
N THR A 96 -27.82 -3.05 41.30
CA THR A 96 -29.16 -3.49 41.71
C THR A 96 -29.08 -4.34 42.97
N GLU A 97 -28.17 -5.31 43.03
CA GLU A 97 -27.96 -6.17 44.20
C GLU A 97 -27.57 -5.36 45.45
N ILE A 98 -26.66 -4.39 45.32
CA ILE A 98 -26.27 -3.48 46.40
C ILE A 98 -27.48 -2.71 46.92
N ASN A 99 -28.31 -2.16 46.03
CA ASN A 99 -29.49 -1.38 46.43
C ASN A 99 -30.52 -2.25 47.17
N THR A 100 -30.72 -3.50 46.74
CA THR A 100 -31.66 -4.43 47.38
C THR A 100 -31.17 -4.92 48.75
N HIS A 101 -29.89 -5.27 48.89
CA HIS A 101 -29.35 -5.78 50.15
C HIS A 101 -29.02 -4.68 51.17
N GLY A 102 -28.61 -3.49 50.71
CA GLY A 102 -28.38 -2.33 51.58
C GLY A 102 -29.66 -1.79 52.20
N SER A 103 -30.81 -1.96 51.54
CA SER A 103 -32.13 -1.59 52.05
C SER A 103 -32.68 -2.58 53.10
N SER A 104 -32.09 -3.77 53.24
CA SER A 104 -32.47 -4.79 54.22
C SER A 104 -31.72 -4.67 55.56
N LEU A 105 -30.72 -3.79 55.65
CA LEU A 105 -29.87 -3.58 56.83
C LEU A 105 -30.28 -2.35 57.65
N PHE A 106 -31.41 -1.72 57.33
CA PHE A 106 -32.03 -0.62 58.06
C PHE A 106 -33.49 -0.93 58.39
#